data_AF-A0A4Y9QTI5-F1
#
_entry.id   AF-A0A4Y9QTI5-F1
#
_cell.length_a   1.000
_cell.length_b   1.000
_cell.length_c   1.000
_cell.angle_alpha   90.00
_cell.angle_beta   90.00
_cell.angle_gamma   90.00
#
_symmetry.space_group_name_H-M   'P 1'
#
loop_
_entity.id
_entity.type
_entity.pdbx_description
1 polymer ?
#
loop_
_entity_poly.entity_id
_entity_poly.type
_entity_poly.pdbx_seq_one_letter_code
_entity_poly.pdbx_strand_id
1 'polypeptide(L)'
;MKVYAEFHKEGYNQYRRITLLQFGESWDLLGSAVLKNPGSAQPMDKVSIEDLKLINSFLPTSQVNPENWYRFRADSTMGFLEKIFNGYYLGKEKNLDGVIQLFNLTYLKEPNLDLAHEKANESKSHLLFPNVNELIMSFKKKPVYLGWFDTWKKINGAEPIAKGIFDALKNRSGNYLNADFKENRFYHPMYINMHFKNPQIISILREFQKLL
;
A
#
# COMPACT_ATOMS: atom_id res chain seq x y z
N MET A 1 8.01 6.99 12.51
CA MET A 1 7.88 6.72 11.07
C MET A 1 8.01 8.02 10.28
N LYS A 2 8.92 8.08 9.30
CA LYS A 2 8.95 9.15 8.28
C LYS A 2 8.10 8.69 7.08
N VAL A 3 7.35 9.60 6.47
CA VAL A 3 6.45 9.26 5.35
C VAL A 3 6.76 10.13 4.14
N TYR A 4 7.05 9.48 3.02
CA TYR A 4 7.30 10.12 1.73
C TYR A 4 6.32 9.56 0.71
N ALA A 5 5.83 10.38 -0.21
CA ALA A 5 5.01 9.84 -1.29
C ALA A 5 5.22 10.60 -2.60
N GLU A 6 5.07 9.86 -3.69
CA GLU A 6 4.93 10.41 -5.03
C GLU A 6 3.49 10.91 -5.20
N PHE A 7 3.35 12.22 -5.44
CA PHE A 7 2.10 12.93 -5.45
C PHE A 7 1.98 13.81 -6.71
N HIS A 8 0.82 13.72 -7.35
CA HIS A 8 0.50 14.43 -8.59
C HIS A 8 -0.81 15.17 -8.46
N LYS A 9 -0.94 16.29 -9.17
CA LYS A 9 -2.20 17.02 -9.36
C LYS A 9 -2.51 17.09 -10.86
N GLU A 10 -3.73 16.72 -11.23
CA GLU A 10 -4.26 16.86 -12.59
C GLU A 10 -5.65 17.48 -12.51
N GLY A 11 -5.72 18.78 -12.83
CA GLY A 11 -6.93 19.58 -12.56
C GLY A 11 -7.29 19.57 -11.08
N TYR A 12 -8.54 19.17 -10.77
CA TYR A 12 -9.03 19.03 -9.39
C TYR A 12 -8.70 17.67 -8.75
N ASN A 13 -8.19 16.72 -9.53
CA ASN A 13 -7.86 15.39 -9.05
C ASN A 13 -6.44 15.35 -8.50
N GLN A 14 -6.28 14.56 -7.45
CA GLN A 14 -5.01 14.34 -6.77
C GLN A 14 -4.70 12.85 -6.82
N TYR A 15 -3.45 12.50 -7.14
CA TYR A 15 -3.01 11.12 -7.22
C TYR A 15 -1.83 10.89 -6.30
N ARG A 16 -1.85 9.78 -5.54
CA ARG A 16 -0.73 9.34 -4.71
C ARG A 16 -0.34 7.92 -5.12
N ARG A 17 0.77 7.79 -5.84
CA ARG A 17 1.18 6.55 -6.51
C ARG A 17 1.83 5.57 -5.54
N ILE A 18 3.02 5.91 -5.07
CA ILE A 18 3.76 5.15 -4.06
C ILE A 18 3.90 5.99 -2.80
N THR A 19 3.75 5.34 -1.65
CA THR A 19 4.07 5.92 -0.33
C THR A 19 5.13 5.05 0.33
N LEU A 20 6.18 5.66 0.88
CA LEU A 20 7.25 5.00 1.62
C LEU A 20 7.09 5.32 3.10
N LEU A 21 6.93 4.28 3.91
CA LEU A 21 6.86 4.35 5.35
C LEU A 21 8.21 3.89 5.91
N GLN A 22 9.08 4.84 6.28
CA GLN A 22 10.40 4.53 6.84
C GLN A 22 10.31 4.45 8.37
N PHE A 23 10.78 3.34 8.91
CA PHE A 23 10.95 3.07 10.33
C PHE A 23 12.43 2.96 10.65
N GLY A 24 12.85 3.46 11.81
CA GLY A 24 14.28 3.54 12.15
C GLY A 24 15.08 4.37 11.13
N GLU A 25 16.31 3.93 10.87
CA GLU A 25 17.25 4.60 9.96
C GLU A 25 17.53 3.77 8.70
N SER A 26 17.24 2.46 8.72
CA SER A 26 17.43 1.59 7.57
C SER A 26 16.50 1.94 6.40
N TRP A 27 16.99 1.70 5.19
CA TRP A 27 16.23 1.77 3.94
C TRP A 27 15.94 0.40 3.33
N ASP A 28 16.22 -0.68 4.07
CA ASP A 28 15.91 -2.03 3.60
C ASP A 28 14.41 -2.23 3.44
N LEU A 29 13.99 -2.84 2.32
CA LEU A 29 12.58 -3.17 2.11
C LEU A 29 12.15 -4.26 3.08
N LEU A 30 11.24 -3.92 4.00
CA LEU A 30 10.59 -4.85 4.91
C LEU A 30 9.47 -5.61 4.20
N GLY A 31 8.73 -4.91 3.34
CA GLY A 31 7.68 -5.47 2.51
C GLY A 31 6.79 -4.38 1.95
N SER A 32 5.68 -4.78 1.37
CA SER A 32 4.77 -3.85 0.69
C SER A 32 3.33 -4.07 1.14
N ALA A 33 2.48 -3.08 0.91
CA ALA A 33 1.05 -3.19 1.08
C ALA A 33 0.35 -2.64 -0.16
N VAL A 34 -0.74 -3.27 -0.58
CA VAL A 34 -1.62 -2.74 -1.62
C VAL A 34 -3.03 -2.61 -1.03
N LEU A 35 -3.48 -1.37 -0.91
CA LEU A 35 -4.78 -1.03 -0.35
C LEU A 35 -5.76 -0.62 -1.45
N LYS A 36 -6.94 -0.15 -1.05
CA LYS A 36 -8.00 0.28 -1.96
C LYS A 36 -7.63 1.57 -2.71
N ASN A 37 -7.44 2.68 -1.99
CA ASN A 37 -7.18 4.01 -2.50
C ASN A 37 -6.50 4.88 -1.42
N PRO A 38 -5.75 5.93 -1.80
CA PRO A 38 -5.19 6.89 -0.86
C PRO A 38 -6.25 7.62 -0.03
N GLY A 39 -6.00 7.72 1.27
CA GLY A 39 -6.82 8.49 2.21
C GLY A 39 -6.65 10.02 2.11
N SER A 40 -7.18 10.74 3.10
CA SER A 40 -7.26 12.21 3.09
C SER A 40 -5.94 12.95 3.28
N ALA A 41 -4.88 12.28 3.77
CA ALA A 41 -3.62 12.91 4.13
C ALA A 41 -3.04 13.77 3.00
N GLN A 42 -2.80 15.05 3.28
CA GLN A 42 -2.30 16.03 2.32
C GLN A 42 -0.77 16.06 2.32
N PRO A 43 -0.13 16.40 1.18
CA PRO A 43 1.29 16.66 1.16
C PRO A 43 1.62 17.83 2.09
N MET A 44 2.75 17.72 2.79
CA MET A 44 3.34 18.82 3.54
C MET A 44 4.28 19.57 2.59
N ASP A 45 5.57 19.52 2.86
CA ASP A 45 6.60 20.12 2.03
C ASP A 45 7.18 19.09 1.05
N LYS A 46 7.87 19.57 0.02
CA LYS A 46 8.73 18.73 -0.81
C LYS A 46 9.78 18.02 0.04
N VAL A 47 10.23 16.87 -0.44
CA VAL A 47 11.35 16.16 0.19
C VAL A 47 12.64 16.98 0.10
N SER A 48 13.50 16.86 1.10
CA SER A 48 14.83 17.46 1.07
C SER A 48 15.71 16.81 -0.01
N ILE A 49 16.83 17.44 -0.38
CA ILE A 49 17.77 16.85 -1.34
C ILE A 49 18.37 15.56 -0.78
N GLU A 50 18.61 15.52 0.53
CA GLU A 50 19.12 14.37 1.26
C GLU A 50 18.12 13.20 1.24
N ASP A 51 16.86 13.47 1.59
CA ASP A 51 15.80 12.44 1.54
C ASP A 51 15.59 11.95 0.11
N LEU A 52 15.63 12.84 -0.87
CA LEU A 52 15.48 12.49 -2.28
C LEU A 52 16.60 11.56 -2.76
N LYS A 53 17.86 11.76 -2.33
CA LYS A 53 18.97 10.83 -2.64
C LYS A 53 18.71 9.44 -2.08
N LEU A 54 18.16 9.35 -0.86
CA LEU A 54 17.80 8.08 -0.24
C LEU A 54 16.64 7.39 -0.99
N ILE A 55 15.60 8.16 -1.34
CA ILE A 55 14.48 7.67 -2.15
C ILE A 55 14.96 7.15 -3.51
N ASN A 56 15.85 7.90 -4.19
CA ASN A 56 16.46 7.52 -5.46
C ASN A 56 17.32 6.25 -5.37
N SER A 57 17.96 6.02 -4.23
CA SER A 57 18.76 4.82 -4.01
C SER A 57 17.89 3.60 -3.70
N PHE A 58 16.73 3.83 -3.08
CA PHE A 58 15.77 2.78 -2.73
C PHE A 58 14.93 2.31 -3.92
N LEU A 59 14.45 3.26 -4.73
CA LEU A 59 13.66 3.01 -5.93
C LEU A 59 14.56 2.83 -7.16
N PRO A 60 14.12 2.08 -8.18
CA PRO A 60 14.84 2.03 -9.46
C PRO A 60 14.96 3.45 -10.06
N THR A 61 16.18 3.86 -10.39
CA THR A 61 16.60 5.24 -10.72
C THR A 61 15.89 5.88 -11.93
N SER A 62 15.17 5.13 -12.77
CA SER A 62 14.44 5.66 -13.92
C SER A 62 13.03 6.20 -13.59
N GLN A 63 12.60 6.20 -12.33
CA GLN A 63 11.20 6.46 -11.95
C GLN A 63 10.96 7.64 -11.01
N VAL A 64 11.99 8.35 -10.56
CA VAL A 64 11.82 9.41 -9.56
C VAL A 64 11.94 10.79 -10.21
N ASN A 65 10.81 11.48 -10.34
CA ASN A 65 10.78 12.92 -10.62
C ASN A 65 10.80 13.68 -9.29
N PRO A 66 11.89 14.40 -8.93
CA PRO A 66 12.01 15.15 -7.68
C PRO A 66 10.83 16.08 -7.36
N GLU A 67 10.22 16.66 -8.40
CA GLU A 67 9.13 17.62 -8.27
C GLU A 67 7.84 17.02 -7.71
N ASN A 68 7.71 15.69 -7.78
CA ASN A 68 6.53 14.95 -7.38
C ASN A 68 6.68 14.28 -6.02
N TRP A 69 7.80 14.46 -5.30
CA TRP A 69 8.00 13.82 -4.00
C TRP A 69 7.80 14.77 -2.83
N TYR A 70 6.92 14.37 -1.92
CA TYR A 70 6.53 15.17 -0.76
C TYR A 70 6.62 14.36 0.52
N ARG A 71 6.84 15.07 1.64
CA ARG A 71 6.63 14.53 2.98
C ARG A 71 5.15 14.54 3.32
N PHE A 72 4.72 13.56 4.11
CA PHE A 72 3.36 13.47 4.63
C PHE A 72 3.40 13.25 6.14
N ARG A 73 2.32 13.63 6.82
CA ARG A 73 2.04 13.10 8.17
C ARG A 73 1.53 11.68 8.05
N ALA A 74 1.96 10.82 8.96
CA ALA A 74 1.37 9.50 9.09
C ALA A 74 -0.12 9.62 9.47
N ASP A 75 -0.98 8.89 8.78
CA ASP A 75 -2.38 8.73 9.15
C ASP A 75 -2.63 7.43 9.91
N SER A 76 -3.84 7.25 10.43
CA SER A 76 -4.21 6.07 11.21
C SER A 76 -4.04 4.76 10.42
N THR A 77 -4.28 4.77 9.10
CA THR A 77 -4.13 3.57 8.28
C THR A 77 -2.66 3.16 8.18
N MET A 78 -1.75 4.12 8.05
CA MET A 78 -0.30 3.88 8.09
C MET A 78 0.14 3.32 9.44
N GLY A 79 -0.39 3.86 10.55
CA GLY A 79 -0.14 3.30 11.89
C GLY A 79 -0.71 1.89 12.08
N PHE A 80 -1.85 1.57 11.46
CA PHE A 80 -2.38 0.20 11.49
C PHE A 80 -1.57 -0.76 10.63
N LEU A 81 -0.98 -0.31 9.53
CA LEU A 81 -0.02 -1.09 8.75
C LEU A 81 1.25 -1.38 9.55
N GLU A 82 1.79 -0.39 10.26
CA GLU A 82 2.90 -0.61 11.19
C GLU A 82 2.57 -1.74 12.18
N LYS A 83 1.39 -1.69 12.81
CA LYS A 83 0.93 -2.75 13.74
C LYS A 83 0.76 -4.13 13.10
N ILE A 84 0.42 -4.19 11.81
CA ILE A 84 0.34 -5.46 11.06
C ILE A 84 1.74 -6.03 10.86
N PHE A 85 2.70 -5.21 10.45
CA PHE A 85 4.06 -5.65 10.14
C PHE A 85 4.89 -5.91 11.40
N ASN A 86 4.69 -5.13 12.45
CA ASN A 86 5.45 -5.24 13.68
C ASN A 86 4.95 -6.37 14.60
N GLY A 87 3.81 -7.01 14.30
CA GLY A 87 3.28 -8.13 15.08
C GLY A 87 2.45 -7.75 16.31
N TYR A 88 2.12 -6.46 16.48
CA TYR A 88 1.34 -5.92 17.62
C TYR A 88 0.05 -6.70 17.86
N TYR A 89 -0.76 -6.93 16.81
CA TYR A 89 -2.05 -7.60 16.94
C TYR A 89 -1.96 -9.06 17.40
N LEU A 90 -0.76 -9.66 17.37
CA LEU A 90 -0.50 -11.02 17.82
C LEU A 90 0.24 -11.07 19.16
N GLY A 91 0.49 -9.92 19.80
CA GLY A 91 1.31 -9.85 21.02
C GLY A 91 2.79 -10.19 20.76
N LYS A 92 3.28 -9.98 19.53
CA LYS A 92 4.66 -10.27 19.10
C LYS A 92 5.36 -9.03 18.57
N GLU A 93 5.10 -7.89 19.22
CA GLU A 93 5.60 -6.61 18.77
C GLU A 93 7.13 -6.58 18.69
N LYS A 94 7.66 -6.16 17.54
CA LYS A 94 9.08 -5.90 17.29
C LYS A 94 9.29 -4.49 16.76
N ASN A 95 10.42 -3.87 17.08
CA ASN A 95 10.77 -2.60 16.43
C ASN A 95 11.03 -2.84 14.94
N LEU A 96 10.46 -1.99 14.10
CA LEU A 96 10.74 -1.98 12.66
C LEU A 96 11.94 -1.06 12.38
N ASP A 97 12.84 -1.50 11.52
CA ASP A 97 13.96 -0.71 10.99
C ASP A 97 14.08 -1.03 9.49
N GLY A 98 13.64 -0.10 8.63
CA GLY A 98 13.49 -0.29 7.20
C GLY A 98 12.25 0.39 6.62
N VAL A 99 11.89 0.05 5.38
CA VAL A 99 10.82 0.69 4.61
C VAL A 99 9.69 -0.29 4.30
N ILE A 100 8.45 0.14 4.54
CA ILE A 100 7.25 -0.47 3.95
C ILE A 100 6.80 0.39 2.77
N GLN A 101 6.65 -0.23 1.60
CA GLN A 101 6.03 0.43 0.44
C GLN A 101 4.51 0.29 0.51
N LEU A 102 3.79 1.38 0.31
CA LEU A 102 2.34 1.39 0.26
C LEU A 102 1.87 1.85 -1.12
N PHE A 103 1.12 0.96 -1.77
CA PHE A 103 0.43 1.17 -3.04
C PHE A 103 -1.08 1.05 -2.86
N ASN A 104 -1.82 1.33 -3.91
CA ASN A 104 -3.28 1.22 -3.94
C ASN A 104 -3.74 0.64 -5.28
N LEU A 105 -4.92 0.01 -5.30
CA LEU A 105 -5.55 -0.43 -6.55
C LEU A 105 -5.87 0.75 -7.46
N THR A 106 -6.24 1.90 -6.88
CA THR A 106 -6.30 3.18 -7.58
C THR A 106 -5.48 4.23 -6.85
N TYR A 107 -4.79 5.09 -7.59
CA TYR A 107 -4.00 6.16 -7.02
C TYR A 107 -4.79 7.44 -6.77
N LEU A 108 -6.07 7.48 -7.16
CA LEU A 108 -6.95 8.63 -6.91
C LEU A 108 -7.14 8.85 -5.41
N LYS A 109 -6.73 10.02 -4.93
CA LYS A 109 -6.83 10.43 -3.53
C LYS A 109 -8.20 11.03 -3.25
N GLU A 110 -9.07 10.23 -2.65
CA GLU A 110 -10.44 10.62 -2.27
C GLU A 110 -10.87 9.83 -1.03
N PRO A 111 -10.98 10.46 0.15
CA PRO A 111 -11.34 9.75 1.39
C PRO A 111 -12.77 9.21 1.41
N ASN A 112 -13.72 9.82 0.68
CA ASN A 112 -15.07 9.28 0.55
C ASN A 112 -15.08 8.16 -0.49
N LEU A 113 -15.32 6.92 -0.07
CA LEU A 113 -15.21 5.77 -0.98
C LEU A 113 -16.22 5.76 -2.11
N ASP A 114 -17.45 6.20 -1.87
CA ASP A 114 -18.47 6.22 -2.93
C ASP A 114 -18.09 7.25 -4.00
N LEU A 115 -17.66 8.43 -3.57
CA LEU A 115 -17.12 9.46 -4.46
C LEU A 115 -15.82 9.02 -5.15
N ALA A 116 -14.97 8.24 -4.45
CA ALA A 116 -13.74 7.70 -5.03
C ALA A 116 -14.05 6.72 -6.15
N HIS A 117 -15.05 5.85 -5.99
CA HIS A 117 -15.49 4.91 -7.01
C HIS A 117 -16.07 5.65 -8.22
N GLU A 118 -16.97 6.61 -7.99
CA GLU A 118 -17.56 7.45 -9.03
C GLU A 118 -16.48 8.15 -9.86
N LYS A 119 -15.63 8.94 -9.20
CA LYS A 119 -14.53 9.67 -9.87
C LYS A 119 -13.55 8.74 -10.58
N ALA A 120 -13.25 7.57 -10.01
CA ALA A 120 -12.36 6.60 -10.65
C ALA A 120 -12.98 6.01 -11.92
N ASN A 121 -14.28 5.70 -11.91
CA ASN A 121 -15.01 5.17 -13.07
C ASN A 121 -15.15 6.18 -14.22
N GLU A 122 -15.15 7.47 -13.90
CA GLU A 122 -15.20 8.57 -14.89
C GLU A 122 -13.81 9.02 -15.38
N SER A 123 -12.75 8.71 -14.62
CA SER A 123 -11.42 9.19 -14.91
C SER A 123 -10.81 8.51 -16.14
N LYS A 124 -10.24 9.33 -17.02
CA LYS A 124 -9.43 8.89 -18.18
C LYS A 124 -7.94 9.07 -17.94
N SER A 125 -7.54 9.37 -16.70
CA SER A 125 -6.15 9.65 -16.35
C SER A 125 -5.31 8.38 -16.39
N HIS A 126 -4.15 8.47 -17.03
CA HIS A 126 -3.13 7.42 -16.98
C HIS A 126 -2.53 7.23 -15.58
N LEU A 127 -2.76 8.18 -14.66
CA LEU A 127 -2.33 8.10 -13.27
C LEU A 127 -3.29 7.31 -12.38
N LEU A 128 -4.46 6.88 -12.87
CA LEU A 128 -5.48 6.24 -12.05
C LEU A 128 -5.02 4.89 -11.49
N PHE A 129 -4.43 4.05 -12.33
CA PHE A 129 -4.08 2.68 -11.99
C PHE A 129 -2.56 2.46 -11.89
N PRO A 130 -2.10 1.53 -11.04
CA PRO A 130 -0.73 1.06 -11.08
C PRO A 130 -0.43 0.32 -12.39
N ASN A 131 0.82 0.43 -12.86
CA ASN A 131 1.36 -0.56 -13.78
C ASN A 131 1.66 -1.84 -12.98
N VAL A 132 0.91 -2.92 -13.23
CA VAL A 132 0.99 -4.17 -12.47
C VAL A 132 2.39 -4.79 -12.54
N ASN A 133 3.04 -4.76 -13.70
CA ASN A 133 4.37 -5.37 -13.87
C ASN A 133 5.42 -4.62 -13.06
N GLU A 134 5.43 -3.28 -13.15
CA GLU A 134 6.34 -2.45 -12.37
C GLU A 134 6.10 -2.63 -10.86
N LEU A 135 4.84 -2.67 -10.45
CA LEU A 135 4.44 -2.90 -9.07
C LEU A 135 4.92 -4.28 -8.56
N ILE A 136 4.73 -5.36 -9.32
CA ILE A 136 5.21 -6.69 -8.95
C ILE A 136 6.74 -6.72 -8.83
N MET A 137 7.46 -6.07 -9.74
CA MET A 137 8.92 -5.94 -9.67
C MET A 137 9.37 -5.19 -8.41
N SER A 138 8.64 -4.13 -8.03
CA SER A 138 8.95 -3.31 -6.87
C SER A 138 8.90 -4.06 -5.54
N PHE A 139 8.12 -5.16 -5.47
CA PHE A 139 8.00 -5.98 -4.27
C PHE A 139 9.29 -6.73 -3.90
N LYS A 140 10.27 -6.87 -4.82
CA LYS A 140 11.59 -7.51 -4.58
C LYS A 140 11.52 -8.85 -3.79
N LYS A 141 10.50 -9.67 -4.07
CA LYS A 141 10.20 -10.94 -3.37
C LYS A 141 9.94 -10.81 -1.85
N LYS A 142 9.73 -9.61 -1.33
CA LYS A 142 9.33 -9.37 0.06
C LYS A 142 7.83 -9.62 0.25
N PRO A 143 7.35 -9.79 1.50
CA PRO A 143 5.94 -9.99 1.79
C PRO A 143 5.08 -8.81 1.35
N VAL A 144 3.87 -9.12 0.89
CA VAL A 144 2.91 -8.11 0.43
C VAL A 144 1.58 -8.29 1.12
N TYR A 145 1.15 -7.29 1.89
CA TYR A 145 -0.16 -7.26 2.52
C TYR A 145 -1.23 -6.73 1.55
N LEU A 146 -2.31 -7.48 1.37
CA LEU A 146 -3.43 -7.10 0.49
C LEU A 146 -4.63 -6.67 1.31
N GLY A 147 -5.02 -5.40 1.20
CA GLY A 147 -6.02 -4.77 2.08
C GLY A 147 -7.06 -3.92 1.35
N TRP A 148 -7.51 -4.35 0.17
CA TRP A 148 -8.41 -3.58 -0.70
C TRP A 148 -9.87 -4.03 -0.68
N PHE A 149 -10.24 -5.01 0.16
CA PHE A 149 -11.59 -5.58 0.21
C PHE A 149 -12.16 -5.96 -1.17
N ASP A 150 -13.26 -5.33 -1.55
CA ASP A 150 -14.02 -5.55 -2.77
C ASP A 150 -13.91 -4.37 -3.75
N THR A 151 -12.98 -3.43 -3.54
CA THR A 151 -12.79 -2.27 -4.43
C THR A 151 -12.57 -2.69 -5.89
N TRP A 152 -11.95 -3.85 -6.11
CA TRP A 152 -11.77 -4.42 -7.44
C TRP A 152 -13.07 -4.73 -8.19
N LYS A 153 -14.20 -4.88 -7.48
CA LYS A 153 -15.55 -5.06 -8.06
C LYS A 153 -16.25 -3.74 -8.36
N LYS A 154 -15.82 -2.65 -7.73
CA LYS A 154 -16.53 -1.35 -7.73
C LYS A 154 -15.97 -0.35 -8.73
N ILE A 155 -14.74 -0.57 -9.19
CA ILE A 155 -14.03 0.30 -10.13
C ILE A 155 -13.74 -0.46 -11.42
N ASN A 156 -14.22 0.07 -12.54
CA ASN A 156 -13.98 -0.43 -13.88
C ASN A 156 -12.48 -0.48 -14.16
N GLY A 157 -11.98 -1.64 -14.57
CA GLY A 157 -10.55 -1.86 -14.84
C GLY A 157 -9.71 -2.23 -13.61
N ALA A 158 -10.24 -2.18 -12.39
CA ALA A 158 -9.49 -2.58 -11.19
C ALA A 158 -9.38 -4.11 -11.01
N GLU A 159 -10.32 -4.89 -11.54
CA GLU A 159 -10.31 -6.35 -11.41
C GLU A 159 -9.06 -7.00 -12.05
N PRO A 160 -8.68 -6.69 -13.31
CA PRO A 160 -7.44 -7.19 -13.91
C PRO A 160 -6.19 -6.84 -13.07
N ILE A 161 -6.16 -5.64 -12.48
CA ILE A 161 -5.07 -5.18 -11.62
C ILE A 161 -4.98 -6.04 -10.37
N ALA A 162 -6.10 -6.19 -9.64
CA ALA A 162 -6.16 -6.97 -8.41
C ALA A 162 -5.82 -8.46 -8.64
N LYS A 163 -6.34 -9.05 -9.73
CA LYS A 163 -6.02 -10.42 -10.14
C LYS A 163 -4.56 -10.59 -10.52
N GLY A 164 -3.99 -9.67 -11.32
CA GLY A 164 -2.59 -9.72 -11.70
C GLY A 164 -1.64 -9.68 -10.49
N ILE A 165 -1.96 -8.82 -9.51
CA ILE A 165 -1.22 -8.77 -8.23
C ILE A 165 -1.38 -10.08 -7.47
N PHE A 166 -2.61 -10.58 -7.32
CA PHE A 166 -2.88 -11.82 -6.61
C PHE A 166 -2.18 -13.03 -7.24
N ASP A 167 -2.24 -13.18 -8.56
CA ASP A 167 -1.63 -14.30 -9.28
C ASP A 167 -0.11 -14.32 -9.13
N ALA A 168 0.53 -13.15 -9.06
CA ALA A 168 1.96 -13.02 -8.81
C ALA A 168 2.36 -13.36 -7.36
N LEU A 169 1.42 -13.31 -6.42
CA LEU A 169 1.68 -13.49 -4.98
C LEU A 169 1.22 -14.83 -4.43
N LYS A 170 0.15 -15.42 -4.96
CA LYS A 170 -0.54 -16.57 -4.36
C LYS A 170 0.39 -17.75 -4.06
N ASN A 171 1.30 -18.07 -4.99
CA ASN A 171 2.23 -19.21 -4.84
C ASN A 171 3.37 -18.98 -3.83
N ARG A 172 3.62 -17.74 -3.41
CA ARG A 172 4.65 -17.39 -2.42
C ARG A 172 4.09 -16.85 -1.10
N SER A 173 2.76 -16.85 -0.96
CA SER A 173 2.08 -16.32 0.22
C SER A 173 1.76 -17.42 1.26
N GLY A 174 2.15 -18.67 1.00
CA GLY A 174 1.81 -19.79 1.88
C GLY A 174 0.29 -19.85 2.11
N ASN A 175 -0.12 -19.95 3.38
CA ASN A 175 -1.53 -19.97 3.77
C ASN A 175 -2.13 -18.59 4.03
N TYR A 176 -1.39 -17.50 3.81
CA TYR A 176 -1.92 -16.14 3.99
C TYR A 176 -3.01 -15.83 2.94
N LEU A 177 -2.83 -16.31 1.71
CA LEU A 177 -3.80 -16.16 0.64
C LEU A 177 -4.43 -17.52 0.30
N ASN A 178 -5.75 -17.55 0.19
CA ASN A 178 -6.44 -18.68 -0.43
C ASN A 178 -6.10 -18.73 -1.92
N ALA A 179 -5.97 -19.92 -2.49
CA ALA A 179 -5.69 -20.11 -3.92
C ALA A 179 -6.82 -19.59 -4.83
N ASP A 180 -8.07 -19.59 -4.36
CA ASP A 180 -9.19 -18.93 -5.02
C ASP A 180 -9.24 -17.45 -4.61
N PHE A 181 -9.04 -16.56 -5.59
CA PHE A 181 -9.11 -15.11 -5.43
C PHE A 181 -10.38 -14.65 -4.71
N LYS A 182 -11.54 -15.26 -4.98
CA LYS A 182 -12.84 -14.83 -4.43
C LYS A 182 -13.04 -15.20 -2.97
N GLU A 183 -12.33 -16.22 -2.48
CA GLU A 183 -12.36 -16.65 -1.09
C GLU A 183 -11.51 -15.76 -0.17
N ASN A 184 -10.69 -14.88 -0.76
CA ASN A 184 -9.90 -13.92 -0.01
C ASN A 184 -10.71 -12.67 0.32
N ARG A 185 -10.70 -12.27 1.61
CA ARG A 185 -11.41 -11.07 2.09
C ARG A 185 -10.62 -9.77 1.92
N PHE A 186 -9.30 -9.84 1.78
CA PHE A 186 -8.40 -8.69 1.62
C PHE A 186 -8.67 -7.57 2.62
N TYR A 187 -8.72 -7.93 3.91
CA TYR A 187 -9.13 -7.02 4.99
C TYR A 187 -8.29 -5.73 4.98
N HIS A 188 -8.94 -4.57 4.98
CA HIS A 188 -8.24 -3.29 5.10
C HIS A 188 -7.64 -3.13 6.53
N PRO A 189 -6.48 -2.46 6.71
CA PRO A 189 -5.85 -2.29 8.03
C PRO A 189 -6.76 -1.67 9.10
N MET A 190 -7.62 -0.73 8.71
CA MET A 190 -8.62 -0.15 9.61
C MET A 190 -9.61 -1.21 10.14
N TYR A 191 -10.03 -2.16 9.30
CA TYR A 191 -10.92 -3.24 9.74
C TYR A 191 -10.21 -4.22 10.65
N ILE A 192 -8.95 -4.53 10.37
CA ILE A 192 -8.10 -5.31 11.27
C ILE A 192 -8.07 -4.65 12.65
N ASN A 193 -7.78 -3.34 12.73
CA ASN A 193 -7.73 -2.64 14.01
C ASN A 193 -9.05 -2.71 14.79
N MET A 194 -10.21 -2.64 14.11
CA MET A 194 -11.52 -2.72 14.77
C MET A 194 -11.87 -4.14 15.22
N HIS A 195 -11.36 -5.16 14.54
CA HIS A 195 -11.80 -6.56 14.71
C HIS A 195 -10.66 -7.53 15.00
N PHE A 196 -9.50 -7.08 15.48
CA PHE A 196 -8.32 -7.93 15.68
C PHE A 196 -8.52 -9.09 16.66
N LYS A 197 -9.59 -9.08 17.46
CA LYS A 197 -9.99 -10.19 18.33
C LYS A 197 -10.74 -11.32 17.59
N ASN A 198 -11.13 -11.13 16.34
CA ASN A 198 -11.80 -12.15 15.53
C ASN A 198 -10.80 -13.27 15.19
N PRO A 199 -11.11 -14.55 15.49
CA PRO A 199 -10.21 -15.67 15.23
C PRO A 199 -9.74 -15.80 13.77
N GLN A 200 -10.60 -15.47 12.81
CA GLN A 200 -10.24 -15.51 11.38
C GLN A 200 -9.19 -14.45 11.04
N ILE A 201 -9.35 -13.24 11.58
CA ILE A 201 -8.35 -12.17 11.42
C ILE A 201 -7.03 -12.57 12.06
N ILE A 202 -7.06 -13.10 13.28
CA ILE A 202 -5.86 -13.58 13.98
C ILE A 202 -5.15 -14.65 13.15
N SER A 203 -5.91 -15.61 12.59
CA SER A 203 -5.35 -16.66 11.72
C SER A 203 -4.63 -16.08 10.50
N ILE A 204 -5.27 -15.16 9.78
CA ILE A 204 -4.69 -14.49 8.60
C ILE A 204 -3.42 -13.71 8.99
N LEU A 205 -3.47 -12.96 10.09
CA LEU A 205 -2.31 -12.20 10.56
C LEU A 205 -1.15 -13.11 10.99
N ARG A 206 -1.44 -14.27 11.59
CA ARG A 206 -0.42 -15.28 11.92
C ARG A 206 0.25 -15.81 10.66
N GLU A 207 -0.52 -16.13 9.61
CA GLU A 207 0.05 -16.60 8.35
C GLU A 207 0.86 -15.51 7.65
N PHE A 208 0.38 -14.26 7.63
CA PHE A 208 1.14 -13.13 7.08
C PHE A 208 2.46 -12.92 7.83
N GLN A 209 2.45 -13.00 9.16
CA GLN A 209 3.64 -12.82 10.00
C GLN A 209 4.72 -13.89 9.77
N LYS A 210 4.38 -15.08 9.27
CA LYS A 210 5.39 -16.09 8.89
C LYS A 210 6.20 -15.69 7.65
N LEU A 211 5.70 -14.72 6.88
CA LEU A 211 6.37 -14.24 5.67
C LEU A 211 7.44 -13.17 5.98
N LEU A 212 7.32 -12.48 7.12
CA LEU A 212 8.14 -11.32 7.53
C LEU A 212 9.41 -11.72 8.27
#